data_AF-A0A436H7G5-F1
#
_entry.id   AF-A0A436H7G5-F1
#
_cell.length_a   1.000
_cell.length_b   1.000
_cell.length_c   1.000
_cell.angle_alpha   90.00
_cell.angle_beta   90.00
_cell.angle_gamma   90.00
#
_symmetry.space_group_name_H-M   'P 1'
#
loop_
_entity.id
_entity.type
_entity.pdbx_description
1 polymer ?
#
loop_
_entity_poly.entity_id
_entity_poly.type
_entity_poly.pdbx_seq_one_letter_code
_entity_poly.pdbx_strand_id
1 'polypeptide(L)'
;NFAVWGRGFGAWGHLDSDGNAAGLDHSTGGFLAGGDAAVGESWRLGLISGYSHTSLEADNRASSGSSENYHLGLFAGTQNGNLGFRSGLAYTWHSIETGRSVVFSGFADSLSADYDAGTFQAFGELGYRINTAWASFEPYANLAYVNFDADGFTENGGAAALSSGDRSSDTAFTTLGLRASTVLTLGTVTATARGGLGWRHAFGDVRPDTALAFAGGSSFAIKGVPIAKNAALLEAGLDVNITENATFGIAYQGQIASDAQTHGFSAKLGVRF
;
A
#
# COMPACT_ATOMS: atom_id res chain seq x y z
N ASN A 1 -8.58 28.84 2.87
CA ASN A 1 -7.94 27.75 3.65
C ASN A 1 -8.19 26.41 2.97
N PHE A 2 -7.68 26.31 1.76
CA PHE A 2 -7.70 25.13 0.91
C PHE A 2 -6.25 24.76 0.56
N ALA A 3 -5.95 23.48 0.37
CA ALA A 3 -4.64 23.05 -0.08
C ALA A 3 -4.78 22.06 -1.23
N VAL A 4 -3.81 22.11 -2.14
CA VAL A 4 -3.60 21.10 -3.18
C VAL A 4 -2.24 20.49 -3.02
N TRP A 5 -2.10 19.23 -3.41
CA TRP A 5 -0.81 18.57 -3.38
C TRP A 5 -0.70 17.46 -4.42
N GLY A 6 0.53 17.16 -4.81
CA GLY A 6 0.90 16.01 -5.63
C GLY A 6 1.99 15.21 -4.93
N ARG A 7 1.99 13.89 -5.12
CA ARG A 7 2.98 12.95 -4.58
C ARG A 7 3.38 11.93 -5.62
N GLY A 8 4.67 11.88 -5.96
CA GLY A 8 5.26 10.77 -6.69
C GLY A 8 5.83 9.75 -5.71
N PHE A 9 5.72 8.46 -6.00
CA PHE A 9 6.26 7.41 -5.15
C PHE A 9 6.76 6.21 -5.95
N GLY A 10 7.70 5.49 -5.34
CA GLY A 10 8.18 4.19 -5.79
C GLY A 10 8.42 3.28 -4.59
N ALA A 11 8.10 2.00 -4.73
CA ALA A 11 8.32 0.99 -3.72
C ALA A 11 8.82 -0.30 -4.36
N TRP A 12 9.59 -1.08 -3.60
CA TRP A 12 10.08 -2.39 -4.00
C TRP A 12 10.16 -3.28 -2.77
N GLY A 13 10.13 -4.58 -2.99
CA GLY A 13 10.23 -5.52 -1.90
C GLY A 13 10.22 -6.96 -2.37
N HIS A 14 10.43 -7.85 -1.42
CA HIS A 14 10.40 -9.29 -1.61
C HIS A 14 9.51 -9.93 -0.56
N LEU A 15 8.87 -11.03 -0.95
CA LEU A 15 8.19 -11.96 -0.07
C LEU A 15 8.94 -13.29 -0.17
N ASP A 16 9.36 -13.82 0.97
CA ASP A 16 10.11 -15.06 1.02
C ASP A 16 9.20 -16.26 0.74
N SER A 17 9.78 -17.33 0.19
CA SER A 17 9.07 -18.59 0.00
C SER A 17 8.72 -19.21 1.35
N ASP A 18 7.49 -19.68 1.51
CA ASP A 18 7.04 -20.43 2.70
C ASP A 18 7.19 -21.96 2.55
N GLY A 19 7.87 -22.41 1.48
CA GLY A 19 8.02 -23.82 1.12
C GLY A 19 6.83 -24.41 0.35
N ASN A 20 5.69 -23.72 0.28
CA ASN A 20 4.52 -24.10 -0.51
C ASN A 20 4.36 -23.19 -1.75
N ALA A 21 4.58 -21.89 -1.59
CA ALA A 21 4.61 -20.89 -2.66
C ALA A 21 6.05 -20.43 -2.94
N ALA A 22 6.33 -20.08 -4.20
CA ALA A 22 7.61 -19.47 -4.57
C ALA A 22 7.74 -18.06 -3.93
N GLY A 23 8.98 -17.60 -3.73
CA GLY A 23 9.24 -16.22 -3.37
C GLY A 23 8.75 -15.26 -4.46
N LEU A 24 8.48 -14.02 -4.09
CA LEU A 24 7.90 -13.01 -4.98
C LEU A 24 8.59 -11.66 -4.79
N ASP A 25 9.22 -11.16 -5.84
CA ASP A 25 9.67 -9.78 -5.92
C ASP A 25 8.57 -8.89 -6.47
N HIS A 26 8.43 -7.69 -5.91
CA HIS A 26 7.49 -6.68 -6.41
C HIS A 26 8.16 -5.32 -6.52
N SER A 27 7.74 -4.57 -7.55
CA SER A 27 8.07 -3.15 -7.69
C SER A 27 6.80 -2.37 -8.04
N THR A 28 6.67 -1.16 -7.51
CA THR A 28 5.50 -0.32 -7.73
C THR A 28 5.95 1.12 -7.91
N GLY A 29 5.43 1.79 -8.94
CA GLY A 29 5.67 3.20 -9.21
C GLY A 29 4.37 3.92 -9.50
N GLY A 30 4.24 5.16 -9.05
CA GLY A 30 2.99 5.90 -9.27
C GLY A 30 3.01 7.35 -8.84
N PHE A 31 1.88 7.99 -9.07
CA PHE A 31 1.62 9.35 -8.61
C PHE A 31 0.20 9.47 -8.03
N LEU A 32 0.07 10.33 -7.03
CA LEU A 32 -1.19 10.69 -6.39
C LEU A 32 -1.32 12.21 -6.41
N ALA A 33 -2.54 12.70 -6.56
CA ALA A 33 -2.88 14.10 -6.41
C ALA A 33 -4.11 14.22 -5.52
N GLY A 34 -4.20 15.32 -4.78
CA GLY A 34 -5.32 15.54 -3.89
C GLY A 34 -5.48 16.99 -3.50
N GLY A 35 -6.62 17.26 -2.88
CA GLY A 35 -6.93 18.56 -2.33
C GLY A 35 -7.81 18.42 -1.10
N ASP A 36 -7.70 19.39 -0.20
CA ASP A 36 -8.41 19.38 1.06
C ASP A 36 -8.74 20.80 1.55
N ALA A 37 -9.86 20.91 2.26
CA ALA A 37 -10.38 22.17 2.77
C ALA A 37 -10.79 22.04 4.23
N ALA A 38 -10.67 23.14 4.97
CA ALA A 38 -11.27 23.25 6.30
C ALA A 38 -12.80 23.30 6.20
N VAL A 39 -13.48 22.55 7.05
CA VAL A 39 -14.95 22.50 7.16
C VAL A 39 -15.32 22.65 8.64
N GLY A 40 -16.16 23.64 8.95
CA GLY A 40 -16.43 24.01 10.34
C GLY A 40 -15.18 24.55 11.06
N GLU A 41 -15.12 24.39 12.38
CA GLU A 41 -14.06 25.01 13.20
C GLU A 41 -12.76 24.20 13.26
N SER A 42 -12.83 22.87 13.12
CA SER A 42 -11.70 21.98 13.41
C SER A 42 -11.54 20.80 12.46
N TRP A 43 -12.45 20.61 11.50
CA TRP A 43 -12.40 19.49 10.57
C TRP A 43 -11.75 19.89 9.26
N ARG A 44 -11.09 18.93 8.63
CA ARG A 44 -10.51 19.04 7.30
C ARG A 44 -10.94 17.84 6.49
N LEU A 45 -11.53 18.08 5.33
CA LEU A 45 -12.00 17.05 4.42
C LEU A 45 -11.25 17.18 3.10
N GLY A 46 -10.92 16.05 2.50
CA GLY A 46 -10.19 16.02 1.26
C GLY A 46 -10.46 14.79 0.42
N LEU A 47 -9.95 14.86 -0.80
CA LEU A 47 -10.08 13.85 -1.83
C LEU A 47 -8.72 13.60 -2.47
N ILE A 48 -8.50 12.36 -2.86
CA ILE A 48 -7.27 11.86 -3.46
C ILE A 48 -7.63 11.01 -4.67
N SER A 49 -6.83 11.13 -5.73
CA SER A 49 -6.86 10.19 -6.84
C SER A 49 -5.45 10.02 -7.41
N GLY A 50 -5.23 8.96 -8.17
CA GLY A 50 -3.98 8.80 -8.89
C GLY A 50 -3.87 7.45 -9.57
N TYR A 51 -2.66 7.17 -10.02
CA TYR A 51 -2.34 5.98 -10.80
C TYR A 51 -1.06 5.35 -10.26
N SER A 52 -1.00 4.02 -10.29
CA SER A 52 0.23 3.28 -10.10
C SER A 52 0.31 2.06 -11.01
N HIS A 53 1.53 1.61 -11.24
CA HIS A 53 1.82 0.38 -11.93
C HIS A 53 2.66 -0.51 -11.01
N THR A 54 2.31 -1.79 -10.93
CA THR A 54 3.03 -2.80 -10.14
C THR A 54 3.51 -3.91 -11.06
N SER A 55 4.76 -4.32 -10.90
CA SER A 55 5.30 -5.54 -11.50
C SER A 55 5.59 -6.57 -10.42
N LEU A 56 5.35 -7.84 -10.75
CA LEU A 56 5.50 -9.00 -9.88
C LEU A 56 6.31 -10.07 -10.62
N GLU A 57 7.34 -10.60 -9.98
CA GLU A 57 8.18 -11.66 -10.54
C GLU A 57 8.31 -12.79 -9.51
N ALA A 58 7.98 -14.03 -9.90
CA ALA A 58 8.07 -15.18 -9.01
C ALA A 58 9.43 -15.86 -9.12
N ASP A 59 10.10 -16.05 -8.00
CA ASP A 59 11.42 -16.69 -7.94
C ASP A 59 11.36 -18.14 -8.40
N ASN A 60 12.37 -18.55 -9.18
CA ASN A 60 12.55 -19.94 -9.63
C ASN A 60 11.35 -20.51 -10.41
N ARG A 61 10.46 -19.66 -10.91
CA ARG A 61 9.37 -20.01 -11.83
C ARG A 61 9.38 -19.01 -12.98
N ALA A 62 9.11 -19.48 -14.20
CA ALA A 62 8.87 -18.60 -15.33
C ALA A 62 7.45 -18.02 -15.21
N SER A 63 7.20 -17.20 -14.19
CA SER A 63 5.91 -16.59 -13.89
C SER A 63 6.08 -15.11 -13.54
N SER A 64 5.29 -14.27 -14.19
CA SER A 64 5.26 -12.83 -14.02
C SER A 64 3.83 -12.33 -13.87
N GLY A 65 3.66 -11.20 -13.22
CA GLY A 65 2.40 -10.48 -13.17
C GLY A 65 2.63 -8.98 -13.26
N SER A 66 1.66 -8.26 -13.76
CA SER A 66 1.65 -6.80 -13.68
C SER A 66 0.25 -6.30 -13.38
N SER A 67 0.16 -5.11 -12.78
CA SER A 67 -1.13 -4.48 -12.55
C SER A 67 -1.07 -2.97 -12.81
N GLU A 68 -2.08 -2.49 -13.54
CA GLU A 68 -2.38 -1.07 -13.66
C GLU A 68 -3.46 -0.71 -12.64
N ASN A 69 -3.18 0.29 -11.81
CA ASN A 69 -4.02 0.59 -10.65
C ASN A 69 -4.49 2.05 -10.69
N TYR A 70 -5.80 2.25 -10.55
CA TYR A 70 -6.41 3.57 -10.47
C TYR A 70 -7.00 3.77 -9.07
N HIS A 71 -6.58 4.83 -8.39
CA HIS A 71 -6.94 5.09 -7.01
C HIS A 71 -7.94 6.23 -6.91
N LEU A 72 -8.94 6.08 -6.05
CA LEU A 72 -9.84 7.15 -5.61
C LEU A 72 -10.09 7.04 -4.11
N GLY A 73 -10.06 8.16 -3.41
CA GLY A 73 -10.34 8.16 -1.99
C GLY A 73 -10.77 9.50 -1.44
N LEU A 74 -11.26 9.43 -0.22
CA LEU A 74 -11.66 10.57 0.59
C LEU A 74 -11.06 10.41 1.97
N PHE A 75 -10.66 11.52 2.57
CA PHE A 75 -10.07 11.53 3.90
C PHE A 75 -10.61 12.70 4.70
N ALA A 76 -10.68 12.49 6.00
CA ALA A 76 -11.07 13.50 6.96
C ALA A 76 -10.14 13.47 8.17
N GLY A 77 -9.96 14.61 8.80
CA GLY A 77 -9.24 14.68 10.06
C GLY A 77 -9.59 15.90 10.86
N THR A 78 -9.33 15.81 12.16
CA THR A 78 -9.49 16.92 13.10
C THR A 78 -8.38 16.87 14.15
N GLN A 79 -8.05 18.03 14.69
CA GLN A 79 -7.12 18.17 15.81
C GLN A 79 -7.82 18.99 16.88
N ASN A 80 -8.11 18.37 18.02
CA ASN A 80 -8.71 19.03 19.18
C ASN A 80 -7.68 19.07 20.33
N GLY A 81 -7.01 20.21 20.46
CA GLY A 81 -5.86 20.34 21.35
C GLY A 81 -4.77 19.32 20.98
N ASN A 82 -4.41 18.45 21.92
CA ASN A 82 -3.38 17.44 21.71
C ASN A 82 -3.91 16.18 21.00
N LEU A 83 -5.22 15.93 21.01
CA LEU A 83 -5.81 14.75 20.40
C LEU A 83 -6.11 15.00 18.92
N GLY A 84 -5.52 14.19 18.05
CA GLY A 84 -5.80 14.16 16.61
C GLY A 84 -6.59 12.91 16.24
N PHE A 85 -7.53 13.07 15.31
CA PHE A 85 -8.24 11.99 14.66
C PHE A 85 -8.07 12.10 13.14
N ARG A 86 -7.79 10.98 12.49
CA ARG A 86 -7.66 10.87 11.03
C ARG A 86 -8.42 9.64 10.55
N SER A 87 -9.10 9.74 9.43
CA SER A 87 -9.81 8.62 8.82
C SER A 87 -9.87 8.78 7.31
N GLY A 88 -10.04 7.69 6.60
CA GLY A 88 -10.21 7.71 5.16
C GLY A 88 -10.83 6.44 4.62
N LEU A 89 -11.39 6.59 3.42
CA LEU A 89 -11.88 5.52 2.58
C LEU A 89 -11.19 5.63 1.23
N ALA A 90 -10.78 4.50 0.66
CA ALA A 90 -10.20 4.45 -0.66
C ALA A 90 -10.72 3.21 -1.40
N TYR A 91 -10.83 3.34 -2.71
CA TYR A 91 -11.07 2.25 -3.62
C TYR A 91 -10.01 2.28 -4.73
N THR A 92 -9.49 1.12 -5.07
CA THR A 92 -8.54 0.95 -6.17
C THR A 92 -9.09 -0.06 -7.15
N TRP A 93 -9.18 0.33 -8.42
CA TRP A 93 -9.41 -0.60 -9.52
C TRP A 93 -8.06 -1.09 -10.02
N HIS A 94 -7.98 -2.39 -10.29
CA HIS A 94 -6.79 -3.08 -10.77
C HIS A 94 -7.14 -3.78 -12.07
N SER A 95 -6.36 -3.54 -13.12
CA SER A 95 -6.32 -4.42 -14.30
C SER A 95 -5.06 -5.26 -14.16
N ILE A 96 -5.22 -6.59 -14.10
CA ILE A 96 -4.14 -7.52 -13.78
C ILE A 96 -3.88 -8.42 -14.99
N GLU A 97 -2.62 -8.45 -15.41
CA GLU A 97 -2.11 -9.38 -16.42
C GLU A 97 -1.14 -10.35 -15.75
N THR A 98 -1.30 -11.64 -16.02
CA THR A 98 -0.42 -12.70 -15.51
C THR A 98 0.09 -13.57 -16.64
N GLY A 99 1.34 -14.01 -16.53
CA GLY A 99 1.98 -14.92 -17.47
C GLY A 99 2.72 -16.02 -16.74
N ARG A 100 2.62 -17.27 -17.20
CA ARG A 100 3.44 -18.38 -16.69
C ARG A 100 3.80 -19.39 -17.77
N SER A 101 4.96 -20.03 -17.64
CA SER A 101 5.36 -21.14 -18.51
C SER A 101 5.36 -22.47 -17.77
N VAL A 102 4.86 -23.52 -18.43
CA VAL A 102 4.89 -24.90 -17.92
C VAL A 102 5.74 -25.72 -18.86
N VAL A 103 6.84 -26.28 -18.35
CA VAL A 103 7.76 -27.09 -19.16
C VAL A 103 8.11 -28.38 -18.44
N PHE A 104 7.86 -29.51 -19.10
CA PHE A 104 8.36 -30.83 -18.70
C PHE A 104 8.66 -31.67 -19.95
N SER A 105 9.23 -32.86 -19.79
CA SER A 105 9.71 -33.66 -20.93
C SER A 105 8.60 -33.90 -21.97
N GLY A 106 8.76 -33.35 -23.16
CA GLY A 106 7.80 -33.46 -24.27
C GLY A 106 6.60 -32.50 -24.22
N PHE A 107 6.58 -31.53 -23.29
CA PHE A 107 5.47 -30.59 -23.14
C PHE A 107 5.98 -29.18 -22.78
N ALA A 108 5.44 -28.17 -23.47
CA ALA A 108 5.69 -26.77 -23.17
C ALA A 108 4.44 -25.93 -23.48
N ASP A 109 3.93 -25.22 -22.49
CA ASP A 109 2.86 -24.24 -22.63
C ASP A 109 3.34 -22.88 -22.11
N SER A 110 2.88 -21.81 -22.76
CA SER A 110 2.99 -20.44 -22.28
C SER A 110 1.58 -19.92 -22.05
N LEU A 111 1.26 -19.65 -20.79
CA LEU A 111 -0.08 -19.37 -20.32
C LEU A 111 -0.20 -17.91 -19.91
N SER A 112 -1.33 -17.29 -20.23
CA SER A 112 -1.63 -15.90 -19.90
C SER A 112 -3.07 -15.74 -19.42
N ALA A 113 -3.30 -14.81 -18.50
CA ALA A 113 -4.64 -14.43 -18.09
C ALA A 113 -4.70 -12.93 -17.78
N ASP A 114 -5.82 -12.33 -18.19
CA ASP A 114 -6.17 -10.93 -17.97
C ASP A 114 -7.48 -10.91 -17.18
N TYR A 115 -7.50 -10.17 -16.07
CA TYR A 115 -8.69 -10.05 -15.22
C TYR A 115 -8.66 -8.77 -14.38
N ASP A 116 -9.83 -8.36 -13.93
CA ASP A 116 -9.99 -7.17 -13.11
C ASP A 116 -10.08 -7.52 -11.62
N ALA A 117 -9.67 -6.56 -10.78
CA ALA A 117 -9.82 -6.66 -9.34
C ALA A 117 -10.11 -5.28 -8.71
N GLY A 118 -10.65 -5.30 -7.51
CA GLY A 118 -10.96 -4.14 -6.70
C GLY A 118 -10.42 -4.27 -5.28
N THR A 119 -9.78 -3.21 -4.79
CA THR A 119 -9.41 -3.10 -3.36
C THR A 119 -10.19 -1.98 -2.70
N PHE A 120 -11.02 -2.31 -1.72
CA PHE A 120 -11.59 -1.35 -0.79
C PHE A 120 -10.74 -1.24 0.47
N GLN A 121 -10.49 -0.02 0.93
CA GLN A 121 -9.78 0.25 2.17
C GLN A 121 -10.51 1.30 3.02
N ALA A 122 -10.64 1.02 4.31
CA ALA A 122 -11.13 1.96 5.31
C ALA A 122 -10.16 2.02 6.50
N PHE A 123 -9.91 3.20 7.05
CA PHE A 123 -9.08 3.32 8.25
C PHE A 123 -9.50 4.44 9.19
N GLY A 124 -9.12 4.31 10.45
CA GLY A 124 -9.21 5.33 11.49
C GLY A 124 -7.95 5.33 12.35
N GLU A 125 -7.46 6.51 12.71
CA GLU A 125 -6.27 6.71 13.54
C GLU A 125 -6.55 7.76 14.61
N LEU A 126 -6.15 7.46 15.84
CA LEU A 126 -6.06 8.41 16.94
C LEU A 126 -4.59 8.67 17.27
N GLY A 127 -4.22 9.94 17.43
CA GLY A 127 -2.88 10.35 17.82
C GLY A 127 -2.92 11.36 18.97
N TYR A 128 -1.96 11.30 19.88
CA TYR A 128 -1.86 12.27 20.98
C TYR A 128 -0.55 13.04 20.91
N ARG A 129 -0.61 14.32 20.55
CA ARG A 129 0.57 15.16 20.37
C ARG A 129 1.11 15.66 21.71
N ILE A 130 2.41 15.48 21.91
CA ILE A 130 3.17 15.93 23.07
C ILE A 130 4.28 16.84 22.54
N ASN A 131 4.11 18.14 22.73
CA ASN A 131 5.09 19.13 22.32
C ASN A 131 6.11 19.36 23.43
N THR A 132 7.39 19.31 23.08
CA THR A 132 8.51 19.67 23.93
C THR A 132 9.24 20.88 23.35
N ALA A 133 10.27 21.39 24.02
CA ALA A 133 11.04 22.53 23.52
C ALA A 133 11.82 22.23 22.21
N TRP A 134 12.13 20.96 21.95
CA TRP A 134 13.02 20.56 20.85
C TRP A 134 12.37 19.60 19.84
N ALA A 135 11.25 18.96 20.19
CA ALA A 135 10.53 18.06 19.28
C ALA A 135 9.05 17.91 19.68
N SER A 136 8.26 17.43 18.73
CA SER A 136 6.90 16.96 18.94
C SER A 136 6.85 15.45 18.80
N PHE A 137 6.21 14.77 19.76
CA PHE A 137 6.00 13.33 19.76
C PHE A 137 4.51 13.04 19.64
N GLU A 138 4.15 12.05 18.84
CA GLU A 138 2.75 11.66 18.61
C GLU A 138 2.64 10.13 18.62
N PRO A 139 2.46 9.51 19.80
CA PRO A 139 1.95 8.15 19.87
C PRO A 139 0.61 8.06 19.16
N TYR A 140 0.41 7.00 18.39
CA TYR A 140 -0.81 6.78 17.64
C TYR A 140 -1.25 5.31 17.66
N ALA A 141 -2.56 5.12 17.52
CA ALA A 141 -3.19 3.84 17.30
C ALA A 141 -4.08 3.93 16.05
N ASN A 142 -3.91 2.99 15.13
CA ASN A 142 -4.63 2.92 13.88
C ASN A 142 -5.31 1.56 13.74
N LEU A 143 -6.52 1.58 13.20
CA LEU A 143 -7.25 0.41 12.74
C LEU A 143 -7.56 0.60 11.25
N ALA A 144 -7.26 -0.42 10.45
CA ALA A 144 -7.58 -0.44 9.04
C ALA A 144 -8.26 -1.74 8.66
N TYR A 145 -9.15 -1.68 7.68
CA TYR A 145 -9.79 -2.81 7.04
C TYR A 145 -9.53 -2.71 5.53
N VAL A 146 -9.14 -3.83 4.95
CA VAL A 146 -8.86 -3.98 3.52
C VAL A 146 -9.63 -5.19 3.03
N ASN A 147 -10.40 -4.99 1.98
CA ASN A 147 -11.10 -6.04 1.26
C ASN A 147 -10.62 -6.02 -0.18
N PHE A 148 -10.18 -7.18 -0.67
CA PHE A 148 -9.69 -7.38 -2.02
C PHE A 148 -10.57 -8.40 -2.72
N ASP A 149 -11.19 -7.99 -3.83
CA ASP A 149 -12.00 -8.84 -4.69
C ASP A 149 -11.37 -8.90 -6.08
N ALA A 150 -11.19 -10.10 -6.61
CA ALA A 150 -10.71 -10.35 -7.97
C ALA A 150 -11.69 -11.24 -8.73
N ASP A 151 -11.93 -10.88 -9.99
CA ASP A 151 -12.80 -11.65 -10.87
C ASP A 151 -12.17 -13.01 -11.20
N GLY A 152 -13.02 -14.00 -11.45
CA GLY A 152 -12.59 -15.27 -12.01
C GLY A 152 -11.95 -15.10 -13.39
N PHE A 153 -10.95 -15.93 -13.69
CA PHE A 153 -10.25 -15.91 -14.96
C PHE A 153 -10.08 -17.32 -15.53
N THR A 154 -9.82 -17.41 -16.82
CA THR A 154 -9.36 -18.64 -17.47
C THR A 154 -8.11 -18.33 -18.26
N GLU A 155 -7.02 -19.04 -17.99
CA GLU A 155 -5.77 -18.91 -18.72
C GLU A 155 -5.94 -19.35 -20.16
N ASN A 156 -5.28 -18.64 -21.06
CA ASN A 156 -5.12 -18.98 -22.46
C ASN A 156 -3.71 -19.53 -22.68
N GLY A 157 -3.52 -20.38 -23.70
CA GLY A 157 -2.18 -20.72 -24.18
C GLY A 157 -1.78 -22.20 -24.11
N GLY A 158 -2.69 -23.09 -23.71
CA GLY A 158 -2.50 -24.53 -23.93
C GLY A 158 -3.28 -25.44 -23.00
N ALA A 159 -2.95 -26.73 -23.03
CA ALA A 159 -3.66 -27.77 -22.28
C ALA A 159 -3.45 -27.68 -20.75
N ALA A 160 -2.40 -26.98 -20.30
CA ALA A 160 -2.13 -26.73 -18.89
C ALA A 160 -2.82 -25.47 -18.34
N ALA A 161 -3.71 -24.85 -19.11
CA ALA A 161 -4.51 -23.71 -18.70
C ALA A 161 -5.37 -24.01 -17.46
N LEU A 162 -5.35 -23.07 -16.52
CA LEU A 162 -6.15 -23.07 -15.32
C LEU A 162 -7.26 -22.02 -15.38
N SER A 163 -8.38 -22.33 -14.76
CA SER A 163 -9.44 -21.38 -14.47
C SER A 163 -9.59 -21.19 -12.97
N SER A 164 -9.85 -19.96 -12.54
CA SER A 164 -10.26 -19.61 -11.17
C SER A 164 -11.64 -18.97 -11.21
N GLY A 165 -12.44 -19.20 -10.18
CA GLY A 165 -13.64 -18.39 -9.94
C GLY A 165 -13.28 -17.09 -9.22
N ASP A 166 -14.30 -16.29 -8.93
CA ASP A 166 -14.11 -15.05 -8.16
C ASP A 166 -13.47 -15.33 -6.80
N ARG A 167 -12.61 -14.41 -6.35
CA ARG A 167 -11.87 -14.53 -5.10
C ARG A 167 -12.00 -13.24 -4.29
N SER A 168 -12.35 -13.39 -3.02
CA SER A 168 -12.35 -12.31 -2.03
C SER A 168 -11.36 -12.59 -0.91
N SER A 169 -10.84 -11.54 -0.27
CA SER A 169 -10.01 -11.64 0.92
C SER A 169 -10.21 -10.43 1.83
N ASP A 170 -10.38 -10.70 3.11
CA ASP A 170 -10.60 -9.69 4.13
C ASP A 170 -9.44 -9.65 5.14
N THR A 171 -8.79 -8.50 5.25
CA THR A 171 -7.71 -8.31 6.21
C THR A 171 -7.95 -7.05 7.04
N ALA A 172 -7.90 -7.22 8.37
CA ALA A 172 -7.87 -6.09 9.30
C ALA A 172 -6.46 -5.89 9.83
N PHE A 173 -6.06 -4.64 10.01
CA PHE A 173 -4.76 -4.28 10.57
C PHE A 173 -4.92 -3.37 11.78
N THR A 174 -4.21 -3.69 12.84
CA THR A 174 -3.99 -2.74 13.95
C THR A 174 -2.55 -2.28 13.92
N THR A 175 -2.33 -0.98 14.00
CA THR A 175 -0.99 -0.40 14.11
C THR A 175 -0.88 0.43 15.38
N LEU A 176 0.16 0.17 16.17
CA LEU A 176 0.58 1.04 17.26
C LEU A 176 1.92 1.65 16.91
N GLY A 177 2.09 2.95 17.09
CA GLY A 177 3.36 3.58 16.75
C GLY A 177 3.59 4.90 17.44
N LEU A 178 4.76 5.46 17.16
CA LEU A 178 5.22 6.74 17.64
C LEU A 178 5.81 7.51 16.46
N ARG A 179 5.29 8.72 16.23
CA ARG A 179 5.90 9.69 15.31
C ARG A 179 6.62 10.76 16.11
N ALA A 180 7.75 11.23 15.59
CA ALA A 180 8.48 12.36 16.12
C ALA A 180 8.73 13.37 15.00
N SER A 181 8.71 14.65 15.33
CA SER A 181 9.09 15.72 14.40
C SER A 181 9.84 16.83 15.11
N THR A 182 10.76 17.48 14.40
CA THR A 182 11.49 18.64 14.90
C THR A 182 11.68 19.66 13.77
N VAL A 183 11.63 20.93 14.14
CA VAL A 183 11.84 22.03 13.20
C VAL A 183 13.33 22.36 13.17
N LEU A 184 13.88 22.40 11.97
CA LEU A 184 15.27 22.70 11.67
C LEU A 184 15.33 24.03 10.91
N THR A 185 16.29 24.88 11.30
CA THR A 185 16.62 26.08 10.54
C THR A 185 17.85 25.81 9.69
N LEU A 186 17.67 25.66 8.39
CA LEU A 186 18.71 25.40 7.40
C LEU A 186 19.05 26.71 6.67
N GLY A 187 19.90 27.53 7.27
CA GLY A 187 20.19 28.87 6.77
C GLY A 187 18.96 29.77 6.85
N THR A 188 18.44 30.22 5.70
CA THR A 188 17.21 31.03 5.62
C THR A 188 15.94 30.19 5.47
N VAL A 189 16.06 28.86 5.35
CA VAL A 189 14.94 27.96 5.07
C VAL A 189 14.54 27.18 6.32
N THR A 190 13.24 27.13 6.60
CA THR A 190 12.69 26.26 7.65
C THR A 190 12.36 24.90 7.07
N ALA A 191 12.83 23.85 7.72
CA ALA A 191 12.51 22.48 7.40
C ALA A 191 11.96 21.75 8.64
N THR A 192 11.18 20.70 8.42
CA THR A 192 10.70 19.81 9.48
C THR A 192 11.25 18.42 9.18
N ALA A 193 12.10 17.91 10.07
CA ALA A 193 12.50 16.52 10.05
C ALA A 193 11.46 15.69 10.79
N ARG A 194 11.08 14.55 10.22
CA ARG A 194 10.12 13.63 10.81
C ARG A 194 10.64 12.20 10.77
N GLY A 195 10.29 11.44 11.80
CA GLY A 195 10.62 10.03 11.93
C GLY A 195 9.46 9.28 12.58
N GLY A 196 9.36 7.99 12.30
CA GLY A 196 8.30 7.16 12.84
C GLY A 196 8.73 5.71 13.01
N LEU A 197 8.23 5.10 14.07
CA LEU A 197 8.32 3.67 14.31
C LEU A 197 6.90 3.16 14.59
N GLY A 198 6.59 1.97 14.09
CA GLY A 198 5.31 1.33 14.33
C GLY A 198 5.42 -0.18 14.36
N TRP A 199 4.47 -0.80 15.04
CA TRP A 199 4.22 -2.23 14.98
C TRP A 199 2.82 -2.43 14.42
N ARG A 200 2.72 -3.17 13.33
CA ARG A 200 1.47 -3.54 12.69
C ARG A 200 1.20 -5.02 12.87
N HIS A 201 -0.02 -5.34 13.27
CA HIS A 201 -0.54 -6.69 13.37
C HIS A 201 -1.68 -6.90 12.37
N ALA A 202 -1.64 -8.00 11.61
CA ALA A 202 -2.65 -8.38 10.65
C ALA A 202 -3.57 -9.49 11.22
N PHE A 203 -4.87 -9.33 11.02
CA PHE A 203 -5.93 -10.25 11.40
C PHE A 203 -6.74 -10.65 10.15
N GLY A 204 -7.46 -11.77 10.21
CA GLY A 204 -8.27 -12.26 9.10
C GLY A 204 -7.47 -13.16 8.16
N ASP A 205 -7.69 -12.98 6.85
CA ASP A 205 -7.15 -13.84 5.79
C ASP A 205 -5.69 -13.53 5.49
N VAL A 206 -4.83 -13.80 6.46
CA VAL A 206 -3.37 -13.64 6.32
C VAL A 206 -2.74 -14.75 5.48
N ARG A 207 -3.54 -15.67 4.92
CA ARG A 207 -3.10 -16.70 3.98
C ARG A 207 -4.02 -16.67 2.77
N PRO A 208 -3.57 -16.12 1.64
CA PRO A 208 -4.38 -16.10 0.44
C PRO A 208 -4.51 -17.53 -0.12
N ASP A 209 -5.72 -18.10 -0.05
CA ASP A 209 -6.05 -19.36 -0.70
C ASP A 209 -6.75 -19.06 -2.05
N THR A 210 -6.33 -19.71 -3.14
CA THR A 210 -6.93 -19.58 -4.48
C THR A 210 -7.35 -20.95 -5.00
N ALA A 211 -8.63 -21.12 -5.34
CA ALA A 211 -9.11 -22.34 -5.99
C ALA A 211 -8.88 -22.26 -7.51
N LEU A 212 -8.17 -23.23 -8.07
CA LEU A 212 -7.89 -23.35 -9.51
C LEU A 212 -8.42 -24.68 -10.03
N ALA A 213 -8.78 -24.75 -11.30
CA ALA A 213 -9.20 -25.98 -11.97
C ALA A 213 -8.60 -26.04 -13.38
N PHE A 214 -8.20 -27.22 -13.85
CA PHE A 214 -7.92 -27.44 -15.27
C PHE A 214 -9.24 -27.53 -16.05
N ALA A 215 -9.19 -27.29 -17.36
CA ALA A 215 -10.35 -27.47 -18.24
C ALA A 215 -10.96 -28.89 -18.10
N GLY A 216 -12.20 -28.97 -17.61
CA GLY A 216 -12.92 -30.23 -17.38
C GLY A 216 -12.47 -31.05 -16.16
N GLY A 217 -11.62 -30.49 -15.28
CA GLY A 217 -11.10 -31.13 -14.07
C GLY A 217 -11.77 -30.65 -12.77
N SER A 218 -11.46 -31.31 -11.65
CA SER A 218 -11.88 -30.88 -10.31
C SER A 218 -11.03 -29.72 -9.80
N SER A 219 -11.64 -28.79 -9.06
CA SER A 219 -10.93 -27.67 -8.42
C SER A 219 -9.96 -28.14 -7.33
N PHE A 220 -8.81 -27.49 -7.23
CA PHE A 220 -7.81 -27.67 -6.18
C PHE A 220 -7.32 -26.29 -5.68
N ALA A 221 -6.97 -26.20 -4.40
CA ALA A 221 -6.51 -24.94 -3.80
C ALA A 221 -4.98 -24.78 -3.90
N ILE A 222 -4.52 -23.62 -4.36
CA ILE A 222 -3.15 -23.15 -4.24
C ILE A 222 -3.10 -22.06 -3.17
N LYS A 223 -2.18 -22.19 -2.22
CA LYS A 223 -1.91 -21.12 -1.25
C LYS A 223 -0.82 -20.21 -1.79
N GLY A 224 -1.04 -18.90 -1.74
CA GLY A 224 -0.02 -17.89 -2.00
C GLY A 224 0.81 -17.61 -0.75
N VAL A 225 1.82 -16.74 -0.87
CA VAL A 225 2.66 -16.36 0.27
C VAL A 225 1.80 -15.64 1.33
N PRO A 226 1.85 -16.08 2.61
CA PRO A 226 1.08 -15.46 3.68
C PRO A 226 1.41 -13.97 3.86
N ILE A 227 0.40 -13.17 4.18
CA ILE A 227 0.61 -11.82 4.72
C ILE A 227 1.27 -11.99 6.09
N ALA A 228 2.44 -11.38 6.28
CA ALA A 228 3.13 -11.46 7.54
C ALA A 228 2.27 -10.85 8.67
N LYS A 229 1.97 -11.66 9.69
CA LYS A 229 1.10 -11.27 10.80
C LYS A 229 1.62 -10.09 11.60
N ASN A 230 2.94 -9.94 11.69
CA ASN A 230 3.57 -8.85 12.42
C ASN A 230 4.60 -8.18 11.51
N ALA A 231 4.55 -6.86 11.43
CA ALA A 231 5.53 -6.07 10.71
C ALA A 231 5.97 -4.86 11.53
N ALA A 232 7.27 -4.57 11.52
CA ALA A 232 7.82 -3.30 11.96
C ALA A 232 7.68 -2.27 10.83
N LEU A 233 7.21 -1.07 11.18
CA LEU A 233 7.08 0.06 10.29
C LEU A 233 8.14 1.10 10.65
N LEU A 234 8.84 1.60 9.63
CA LEU A 234 9.85 2.63 9.74
C LEU A 234 9.47 3.79 8.80
N GLU A 235 9.56 5.01 9.29
CA GLU A 235 9.38 6.20 8.48
C GLU A 235 10.49 7.20 8.78
N ALA A 236 11.02 7.84 7.73
CA ALA A 236 11.86 9.01 7.85
C ALA A 236 11.49 10.02 6.75
N GLY A 237 11.55 11.31 7.05
CA GLY A 237 11.26 12.32 6.05
C GLY A 237 11.72 13.72 6.43
N LEU A 238 11.75 14.57 5.41
CA LEU A 238 12.13 15.97 5.53
C LEU A 238 11.17 16.79 4.68
N ASP A 239 10.51 17.76 5.31
CA ASP A 239 9.59 18.68 4.66
C ASP A 239 10.20 20.10 4.70
N VAL A 240 10.40 20.71 3.54
CA VAL A 240 11.08 22.00 3.37
C VAL A 240 10.08 23.04 2.90
N ASN A 241 9.98 24.16 3.61
CA ASN A 241 9.16 25.29 3.18
C ASN A 241 9.89 26.06 2.08
N ILE A 242 9.47 25.86 0.83
CA ILE A 242 10.02 26.57 -0.33
C ILE A 242 9.57 28.03 -0.30
N THR A 243 8.30 28.24 0.06
CA THR A 243 7.71 29.56 0.30
C THR A 243 6.85 29.51 1.56
N GLU A 244 6.25 30.63 1.95
CA GLU A 244 5.28 30.68 3.06
C GLU A 244 4.09 29.74 2.85
N ASN A 245 3.74 29.47 1.58
CA ASN A 245 2.55 28.70 1.21
C ASN A 245 2.87 27.37 0.51
N ALA A 246 4.13 27.07 0.22
CA ALA A 246 4.54 25.88 -0.53
C ALA A 246 5.57 25.05 0.25
N THR A 247 5.28 23.76 0.40
CA THR A 247 6.15 22.79 1.09
C THR A 247 6.50 21.66 0.14
N PHE A 248 7.78 21.34 0.04
CA PHE A 248 8.27 20.15 -0.65
C PHE A 248 8.82 19.16 0.35
N GLY A 249 8.37 17.92 0.27
CA GLY A 249 8.71 16.86 1.19
C GLY A 249 9.29 15.65 0.49
N ILE A 250 10.25 15.00 1.13
CA ILE A 250 10.71 13.67 0.76
C ILE A 250 10.49 12.70 1.93
N ALA A 251 10.20 11.46 1.63
CA ALA A 251 9.97 10.42 2.62
C ALA A 251 10.55 9.09 2.17
N TYR A 252 11.04 8.34 3.15
CA TYR A 252 11.31 6.92 3.08
C TYR A 252 10.34 6.17 4.00
N GLN A 253 9.84 5.03 3.52
CA GLN A 253 9.02 4.11 4.29
C GLN A 253 9.60 2.70 4.19
N GLY A 254 9.65 2.00 5.32
CA GLY A 254 10.03 0.59 5.40
C GLY A 254 8.96 -0.20 6.14
N GLN A 255 8.65 -1.38 5.64
CA GLN A 255 7.84 -2.38 6.31
C GLN A 255 8.63 -3.67 6.32
N ILE A 256 8.97 -4.14 7.52
CA ILE A 256 9.87 -5.27 7.72
C ILE A 256 9.15 -6.31 8.55
N ALA A 257 9.00 -7.50 8.00
CA ALA A 257 8.47 -8.68 8.69
C ALA A 257 9.45 -9.85 8.56
N SER A 258 9.13 -10.98 9.18
CA SER A 258 9.98 -12.18 9.13
C SER A 258 10.23 -12.68 7.71
N ASP A 259 9.19 -12.65 6.88
CA ASP A 259 9.16 -13.31 5.56
C ASP A 259 8.76 -12.34 4.44
N ALA A 260 8.78 -11.02 4.73
CA ALA A 260 8.41 -9.99 3.76
C ALA A 260 9.04 -8.65 4.12
N GLN A 261 9.59 -7.98 3.12
CA GLN A 261 10.13 -6.62 3.28
C GLN A 261 9.69 -5.76 2.11
N THR A 262 9.21 -4.55 2.42
CA THR A 262 8.88 -3.52 1.42
C THR A 262 9.54 -2.22 1.83
N HIS A 263 10.21 -1.60 0.88
CA HIS A 263 10.87 -0.30 1.02
C HIS A 263 10.28 0.65 -0.01
N GLY A 264 10.16 1.93 0.34
CA GLY A 264 9.60 2.91 -0.56
C GLY A 264 10.15 4.30 -0.34
N PHE A 265 10.16 5.07 -1.42
CA PHE A 265 10.50 6.49 -1.43
C PHE A 265 9.36 7.28 -2.05
N SER A 266 9.21 8.52 -1.59
CA SER A 266 8.26 9.44 -2.20
C SER A 266 8.70 10.88 -2.08
N ALA A 267 8.22 11.69 -3.03
CA ALA A 267 8.35 13.14 -3.04
C ALA A 267 6.95 13.76 -3.11
N LYS A 268 6.71 14.80 -2.32
CA LYS A 268 5.43 15.50 -2.23
C LYS A 268 5.65 17.00 -2.43
N LEU A 269 4.79 17.64 -3.20
CA LEU A 269 4.69 19.10 -3.26
C LEU A 269 3.27 19.49 -2.84
N GLY A 270 3.14 20.41 -1.89
CA GLY A 270 1.85 20.94 -1.44
C GLY A 270 1.84 22.46 -1.45
N VAL A 271 0.71 23.05 -1.83
CA VAL A 271 0.48 24.50 -1.87
C VAL A 271 -0.82 24.83 -1.12
N ARG A 272 -0.78 25.87 -0.28
CA ARG A 272 -1.92 26.35 0.51
C ARG A 272 -2.43 27.70 -0.01
N PHE A 273 -3.75 27.88 0.02
CA PHE A 273 -4.50 29.06 -0.43
C PHE A 273 -5.52 29.55 0.61
#